data_AF-A0AB37NGS9-F1
#
_entry.id   AF-A0AB37NGS9-F1
#
_cell.length_a   1.000
_cell.length_b   1.000
_cell.length_c   1.000
_cell.angle_alpha   90.00
_cell.angle_beta   90.00
_cell.angle_gamma   90.00
#
_symmetry.space_group_name_H-M   'P 1'
#
loop_
_entity.id
_entity.type
_entity.pdbx_description
1 polymer ?
#
loop_
_entity_poly.entity_id
_entity_poly.type
_entity_poly.pdbx_seq_one_letter_code
_entity_poly.pdbx_strand_id
1 'polypeptide(L)'
;MDKSSIMDVIKMNLTEALTDVITSKELVERSDKILYVDENQQSINDNLSLEERELLEDISAQWDLYLVNSYDIDTLQSLDFEKVKFPEAYLKEWYRQTI
;
A
#
# COMPACT_ATOMS: atom_id res chain seq x y z
N MET A 1 -21.22 7.33 16.52
CA MET A 1 -19.79 7.39 16.15
C MET A 1 -19.60 6.22 15.21
N ASP A 2 -19.53 6.47 13.91
CA ASP A 2 -19.13 5.41 12.98
C ASP A 2 -17.70 5.00 13.36
N LYS A 3 -17.54 3.78 13.85
CA LYS A 3 -16.24 3.12 13.75
C LYS A 3 -16.09 2.78 12.27
N SER A 4 -15.39 3.64 11.53
CA SER A 4 -14.90 3.27 10.21
C SER A 4 -14.12 1.97 10.38
N SER A 5 -14.46 0.94 9.60
CA SER A 5 -13.72 -0.32 9.58
C SER A 5 -12.29 -0.06 9.10
N ILE A 6 -11.33 -0.93 9.44
CA ILE A 6 -9.98 -0.84 8.87
C ILE A 6 -10.06 -0.95 7.34
N MET A 7 -10.92 -1.83 6.83
CA MET A 7 -11.23 -1.91 5.40
C MET A 7 -11.69 -0.57 4.79
N ASP A 8 -12.47 0.25 5.51
CA ASP A 8 -12.89 1.57 5.01
C ASP A 8 -11.70 2.53 4.90
N VAL A 9 -10.73 2.44 5.82
CA VAL A 9 -9.49 3.22 5.78
C VAL A 9 -8.63 2.79 4.59
N ILE A 10 -8.49 1.48 4.35
CA ILE A 10 -7.76 0.95 3.19
C ILE A 10 -8.41 1.44 1.89
N LYS A 11 -9.74 1.35 1.80
CA LYS A 11 -10.51 1.86 0.66
C LYS A 11 -10.30 3.35 0.42
N MET A 12 -10.28 4.16 1.48
CA MET A 12 -10.02 5.59 1.39
C MET A 12 -8.61 5.86 0.84
N ASN A 13 -7.58 5.20 1.35
CA ASN A 13 -6.21 5.33 0.86
C ASN A 13 -6.09 4.93 -0.62
N LEU A 14 -6.72 3.82 -1.03
CA LEU A 14 -6.76 3.39 -2.43
C LEU A 14 -7.49 4.41 -3.32
N THR A 15 -8.56 5.02 -2.83
CA THR A 15 -9.28 6.10 -3.54
C THR A 15 -8.39 7.32 -3.73
N GLU A 16 -7.68 7.72 -2.68
CA GLU A 16 -6.73 8.84 -2.75
C GLU A 16 -5.59 8.55 -3.73
N ALA A 17 -5.06 7.32 -3.76
CA ALA A 17 -4.03 6.92 -4.72
C ALA A 17 -4.56 6.89 -6.16
N LEU A 18 -5.77 6.36 -6.38
CA LEU A 18 -6.43 6.34 -7.70
C LEU A 18 -6.75 7.74 -8.23
N THR A 19 -6.92 8.71 -7.35
CA THR A 19 -7.24 10.10 -7.69
C THR A 19 -6.03 11.03 -7.61
N ASP A 20 -4.82 10.47 -7.53
CA ASP A 20 -3.54 11.19 -7.44
C ASP A 20 -3.47 12.20 -6.26
N VAL A 21 -4.26 11.99 -5.21
CA VAL A 21 -4.20 12.78 -3.96
C VAL A 21 -2.97 12.41 -3.13
N ILE A 22 -2.60 11.12 -3.15
CA ILE A 22 -1.38 10.60 -2.53
C ILE A 22 -0.52 9.87 -3.57
N THR A 23 0.79 9.82 -3.31
CA THR A 23 1.72 9.07 -4.16
C THR A 23 1.57 7.57 -3.91
N SER A 24 2.09 6.73 -4.83
CA SER A 24 2.13 5.28 -4.60
C SER A 24 3.01 4.91 -3.41
N LYS A 25 4.09 5.66 -3.17
CA LYS A 25 4.91 5.51 -1.98
C LYS A 25 4.13 5.81 -0.69
N GLU A 26 3.39 6.91 -0.64
CA GLU A 26 2.55 7.25 0.52
C GLU A 26 1.47 6.19 0.77
N LEU A 27 0.88 5.61 -0.28
CA LEU A 27 -0.05 4.48 -0.15
C LEU A 27 0.61 3.30 0.58
N VAL A 28 1.82 2.91 0.15
CA VAL A 28 2.58 1.80 0.77
C VAL A 28 2.90 2.12 2.22
N GLU A 29 3.40 3.32 2.52
CA GLU A 29 3.72 3.73 3.89
C GLU A 29 2.50 3.72 4.81
N ARG A 30 1.33 4.12 4.31
CA ARG A 30 0.07 4.03 5.07
C ARG A 30 -0.36 2.59 5.28
N SER A 31 -0.20 1.73 4.28
CA SER A 31 -0.49 0.30 4.39
C SER A 31 0.39 -0.36 5.44
N ASP A 32 1.70 -0.10 5.42
CA ASP A 32 2.64 -0.63 6.41
C ASP A 32 2.30 -0.16 7.83
N LYS A 33 1.90 1.11 8.01
CA LYS A 33 1.47 1.65 9.31
C LYS A 33 0.18 1.01 9.84
N ILE A 34 -0.65 0.45 8.97
CA ILE A 34 -1.86 -0.30 9.38
C ILE A 34 -1.47 -1.76 9.69
N LEU A 35 -0.59 -2.33 8.86
CA LEU A 35 -0.14 -3.73 8.94
C LEU A 35 0.70 -4.01 10.18
N TYR A 36 1.58 -3.08 10.57
CA TYR A 36 2.52 -3.27 11.68
C TYR A 36 2.20 -2.35 12.86
N VAL A 37 2.38 -2.87 14.08
CA VAL A 37 2.20 -2.11 15.32
C VAL A 37 3.49 -1.49 15.85
N ASP A 38 4.62 -1.79 15.21
CA ASP A 38 5.93 -1.23 15.54
C ASP A 38 6.61 -0.63 14.30
N GLU A 39 7.55 0.27 14.53
CA GLU A 39 8.29 0.98 13.49
C GLU A 39 9.28 0.08 12.73
N ASN A 40 9.65 -1.07 13.29
CA ASN A 40 10.62 -1.99 12.70
C ASN A 40 9.96 -3.08 11.84
N GLN A 41 8.63 -3.03 11.68
CA GLN A 41 7.83 -4.00 10.93
C GLN A 41 8.00 -5.45 11.41
N GLN A 42 8.20 -5.66 12.73
CA GLN A 42 8.40 -7.00 13.30
C GLN A 42 7.11 -7.62 13.85
N SER A 43 6.15 -6.79 14.23
CA SER A 43 4.90 -7.22 14.87
C SER A 43 3.72 -6.79 14.02
N ILE A 44 2.98 -7.78 13.51
CA ILE A 44 1.76 -7.57 12.72
C ILE A 44 0.62 -7.17 13.66
N ASN A 45 -0.28 -6.33 13.15
CA ASN A 45 -1.49 -5.91 13.84
C ASN A 45 -2.52 -7.06 13.90
N ASP A 46 -2.62 -7.70 15.06
CA ASP A 46 -3.56 -8.80 15.33
C ASP A 46 -5.05 -8.41 15.27
N ASN A 47 -5.38 -7.11 15.12
CA ASN A 47 -6.77 -6.65 14.97
C ASN A 47 -7.27 -6.69 13.52
N LEU A 48 -6.42 -7.06 12.57
CA LEU A 48 -6.79 -7.17 11.15
C LEU A 48 -7.55 -8.46 10.88
N SER A 49 -8.55 -8.40 10.01
CA SER A 49 -9.08 -9.61 9.37
C SER A 49 -8.01 -10.24 8.47
N LEU A 50 -8.24 -11.50 8.07
CA LEU A 50 -7.35 -12.15 7.11
C LEU A 50 -7.30 -11.38 5.79
N GLU A 51 -8.45 -10.92 5.30
CA GLU A 51 -8.57 -10.17 4.04
C GLU A 51 -7.87 -8.81 4.13
N GLU A 52 -8.02 -8.08 5.24
CA GLU A 52 -7.33 -6.81 5.46
C GLU A 52 -5.82 -6.99 5.47
N ARG A 53 -5.35 -8.02 6.17
CA ARG A 53 -3.92 -8.36 6.25
C ARG A 53 -3.35 -8.74 4.88
N GLU A 54 -3.99 -9.65 4.17
CA GLU A 54 -3.53 -10.11 2.85
C GLU A 54 -3.47 -8.95 1.84
N LEU A 55 -4.45 -8.05 1.87
CA LEU A 55 -4.47 -6.88 1.00
C LEU A 55 -3.32 -5.91 1.30
N LEU A 56 -3.04 -5.65 2.58
CA LEU A 56 -1.93 -4.77 3.01
C LEU A 56 -0.56 -5.39 2.68
N GLU A 57 -0.40 -6.70 2.92
CA GLU A 57 0.80 -7.45 2.56
C GLU A 57 1.03 -7.44 1.04
N ASP A 58 -0.01 -7.61 0.22
CA ASP A 58 0.11 -7.57 -1.23
C ASP A 58 0.50 -6.16 -1.73
N ILE A 59 -0.06 -5.09 -1.17
CA ILE A 59 0.35 -3.71 -1.53
C ILE A 59 1.86 -3.51 -1.27
N SER A 60 2.34 -3.94 -0.11
CA SER A 60 3.76 -3.81 0.27
C SER A 60 4.66 -4.67 -0.62
N ALA A 61 4.29 -5.94 -0.84
CA ALA A 61 5.05 -6.86 -1.68
C ALA A 61 5.10 -6.43 -3.17
N GLN A 62 3.97 -5.95 -3.72
CA GLN A 62 3.93 -5.48 -5.11
C GLN A 62 4.77 -4.22 -5.31
N TRP A 63 4.95 -3.38 -4.28
CA TRP A 63 5.84 -2.22 -4.37
C TRP A 63 7.28 -2.65 -4.65
N ASP A 64 7.81 -3.54 -3.80
CA ASP A 64 9.17 -4.04 -3.94
C ASP A 64 9.35 -4.78 -5.28
N LEU A 65 8.40 -5.65 -5.63
CA LEU A 65 8.41 -6.38 -6.90
C LEU A 65 8.35 -5.43 -8.11
N TYR A 66 7.55 -4.37 -8.05
CA TYR A 66 7.46 -3.40 -9.13
C TYR A 66 8.77 -2.64 -9.32
N LEU A 67 9.39 -2.21 -8.22
CA LEU A 67 10.65 -1.48 -8.25
C LEU A 67 11.79 -2.32 -8.86
N VAL A 68 11.99 -3.55 -8.36
CA VAL A 68 13.10 -4.41 -8.82
C VAL A 68 12.91 -4.90 -10.26
N ASN A 69 11.67 -4.98 -10.75
CA ASN A 69 11.39 -5.39 -12.12
C ASN A 69 11.40 -4.23 -13.12
N SER A 70 11.25 -2.99 -12.66
CA SER A 70 11.15 -1.81 -13.53
C SER A 70 12.44 -1.01 -13.63
N TYR A 71 13.32 -1.11 -12.62
CA TYR A 71 14.53 -0.31 -12.52
C TYR A 71 15.74 -1.18 -12.22
N ASP A 72 16.89 -0.85 -12.83
CA ASP A 72 18.17 -1.43 -12.44
C ASP A 72 18.68 -0.85 -11.11
N ILE A 73 19.70 -1.49 -10.55
CA ILE A 73 20.26 -1.12 -9.23
C ILE A 73 20.81 0.31 -9.21
N ASP A 74 21.44 0.77 -10.29
CA ASP A 74 22.05 2.10 -10.37
C ASP A 74 20.95 3.19 -10.41
N THR A 75 19.85 2.91 -11.11
CA THR A 75 18.67 3.78 -11.14
C THR A 75 18.00 3.83 -9.77
N LEU A 76 17.79 2.68 -9.12
CA LEU A 76 17.14 2.61 -7.80
C LEU A 76 17.86 3.46 -6.73
N GLN A 77 19.19 3.55 -6.78
CA GLN A 77 19.98 4.33 -5.80
C GLN A 77 19.75 5.84 -5.90
N SER A 78 19.30 6.34 -7.04
CA SER A 78 19.07 7.77 -7.29
C SER A 78 17.61 8.12 -7.59
N LEU A 79 16.72 7.12 -7.53
CA LEU A 79 15.32 7.26 -7.87
C LEU A 79 14.58 8.09 -6.83
N ASP A 80 13.83 9.08 -7.30
CA ASP A 80 12.86 9.79 -6.47
C ASP A 80 11.58 8.96 -6.40
N PHE A 81 11.44 8.18 -5.33
CA PHE A 81 10.32 7.26 -5.14
C PHE A 81 8.95 7.97 -5.08
N GLU A 82 8.89 9.27 -4.76
CA GLU A 82 7.64 10.03 -4.79
C GLU A 82 7.07 10.20 -6.20
N LYS A 83 7.90 10.02 -7.23
CA LYS A 83 7.51 10.11 -8.65
C LYS A 83 7.16 8.76 -9.27
N VAL A 84 7.42 7.67 -8.56
CA VAL A 84 7.11 6.32 -9.04
C VAL A 84 5.62 6.08 -8.84
N LYS A 85 4.95 5.61 -9.90
CA LYS A 85 3.52 5.30 -9.87
C LYS A 85 3.32 3.80 -10.02
N PHE A 86 2.47 3.23 -9.17
CA PHE A 86 1.94 1.90 -9.40
C PHE A 86 1.19 1.84 -10.74
N PRO A 87 1.21 0.68 -11.42
CA PRO A 87 0.24 0.39 -12.46
C PRO A 87 -1.19 0.58 -11.93
N GLU A 88 -1.99 1.41 -12.62
CA GLU A 88 -3.38 1.69 -12.25
C GLU A 88 -4.24 0.43 -12.10
N ALA A 89 -3.89 -0.65 -12.82
CA ALA A 89 -4.55 -1.94 -12.74
C ALA A 89 -4.46 -2.56 -11.33
N TYR A 90 -3.34 -2.42 -10.62
CA TYR A 90 -3.19 -2.92 -9.25
C TYR A 90 -4.11 -2.15 -8.30
N LEU A 91 -4.09 -0.83 -8.37
CA LEU A 91 -4.95 0.03 -7.55
C LEU A 91 -6.44 -0.28 -7.75
N LYS A 92 -6.86 -0.50 -9.01
CA LYS A 92 -8.25 -0.88 -9.33
C LYS A 92 -8.62 -2.25 -8.79
N GLU A 93 -7.71 -3.22 -8.82
CA GLU A 93 -7.97 -4.56 -8.33
C GLU A 93 -8.09 -4.59 -6.82
N TRP A 94 -7.14 -3.96 -6.10
CA TRP A 94 -7.21 -3.79 -4.66
C TRP A 94 -8.48 -3.06 -4.23
N TYR A 95 -8.86 -1.99 -4.93
CA TYR A 95 -10.08 -1.26 -4.62
C TYR A 95 -11.33 -2.14 -4.72
N ARG A 96 -11.41 -3.06 -5.68
CA ARG A 96 -12.54 -3.99 -5.81
C ARG A 96 -12.66 -4.96 -4.64
N GLN A 97 -11.54 -5.32 -4.00
CA GLN A 97 -11.54 -6.19 -2.83
C GLN A 97 -12.08 -5.50 -1.56
N THR A 98 -12.25 -4.16 -1.61
CA THR A 98 -12.79 -3.35 -0.51
C THR A 98 -14.31 -3.04 -0.64
N ILE A 99 -15.01 -3.70 -1.57
CA ILE A 99 -16.43 -3.51 -1.86
C ILE A 99 -17.21 -4.77 -1.47
#